data_AF-A0A157ZCX1-F1
#
_entry.id   AF-A0A157ZCX1-F1
#
_cell.length_a   1.000
_cell.length_b   1.000
_cell.length_c   1.000
_cell.angle_alpha   90.00
_cell.angle_beta   90.00
_cell.angle_gamma   90.00
#
_symmetry.space_group_name_H-M   'P 1'
#
loop_
_entity.id
_entity.type
_entity.pdbx_description
1 polymer ?
#
loop_
_entity_poly.entity_id
_entity_poly.type
_entity_poly.pdbx_seq_one_letter_code
_entity_poly.pdbx_strand_id
1 'polypeptide(L)'
;MNATLERDATITSPYTPRNVDAAIGHLERVLSAESANSLFGQTYWRTRVRQVSATRGLQREQRARLERLMKLLSDAGCAQPFER
;
A
#
# COMPACT_ATOMS: atom_id res chain seq x y z
N MET A 1 19.20 25.85 -20.08
CA MET A 1 18.93 25.58 -18.66
C MET A 1 17.50 25.06 -18.60
N ASN A 2 17.29 23.77 -18.87
CA ASN A 2 15.96 23.22 -19.11
C ASN A 2 15.75 21.99 -18.24
N ALA A 3 14.82 22.06 -17.31
CA ALA A 3 14.15 20.87 -16.76
C ALA A 3 12.77 21.30 -16.27
N THR A 4 11.93 21.66 -17.25
CA THR A 4 10.48 21.62 -17.12
C THR A 4 10.10 20.17 -16.87
N LEU A 5 10.03 19.74 -15.61
CA LEU A 5 9.61 18.37 -15.29
C LEU A 5 8.07 18.31 -15.29
N GLU A 6 7.55 18.19 -16.50
CA GLU A 6 6.52 17.23 -16.90
C GLU A 6 5.58 16.80 -15.76
N ARG A 7 4.42 17.44 -15.70
CA ARG A 7 3.22 16.94 -15.01
C ARG A 7 2.63 15.76 -15.79
N ASP A 8 3.41 14.72 -15.99
CA ASP A 8 2.90 13.48 -16.55
C ASP A 8 2.67 12.48 -15.43
N ALA A 9 1.39 12.31 -15.10
CA ALA A 9 0.83 11.37 -14.14
C ALA A 9 1.00 9.92 -14.61
N THR A 10 2.22 9.53 -14.97
CA THR A 10 2.63 8.14 -15.02
C THR A 10 2.59 7.63 -13.58
N ILE A 11 1.66 6.73 -13.28
CA ILE A 11 1.70 5.95 -12.04
C ILE A 11 2.85 4.94 -12.17
N THR A 12 4.07 5.47 -12.24
CA THR A 12 5.29 4.71 -12.00
C THR A 12 5.28 4.47 -10.51
N SER A 13 5.04 3.22 -10.12
CA SER A 13 5.17 2.82 -8.72
C SER A 13 6.51 3.37 -8.20
N PRO A 14 6.52 4.25 -7.18
CA PRO A 14 7.76 4.88 -6.68
C PRO A 14 8.70 3.86 -6.03
N TYR A 15 8.30 2.59 -5.98
CA TYR A 15 9.02 1.49 -5.40
C TYR A 15 9.86 0.80 -6.46
N THR A 16 11.17 0.76 -6.21
CA THR A 16 12.08 -0.14 -6.93
C THR A 16 12.00 -1.54 -6.31
N PRO A 17 12.34 -2.62 -7.02
CA PRO A 17 12.37 -3.97 -6.46
C PRO A 17 13.29 -4.11 -5.23
N ARG A 18 14.27 -3.23 -5.07
CA ARG A 18 15.12 -3.14 -3.87
C ARG A 18 14.40 -2.50 -2.67
N ASN A 19 13.50 -1.55 -2.92
CA ASN A 19 12.78 -0.83 -1.87
C ASN A 19 11.40 -1.41 -1.57
N VAL A 20 10.89 -2.29 -2.44
CA VAL A 20 9.55 -2.86 -2.31
C VAL A 20 9.43 -3.74 -1.08
N ASP A 21 10.49 -4.46 -0.69
CA ASP A 21 10.48 -5.30 0.51
C ASP A 21 10.40 -4.45 1.79
N ALA A 22 11.17 -3.36 1.85
CA ALA A 22 11.11 -2.40 2.95
C ALA A 22 9.75 -1.70 3.02
N ALA A 23 9.15 -1.36 1.88
CA ALA A 23 7.82 -0.77 1.81
C ALA A 23 6.73 -1.74 2.28
N ILE A 24 6.81 -3.02 1.88
CA ILE A 24 5.91 -4.07 2.35
C ILE A 24 6.07 -4.27 3.86
N GLY A 25 7.30 -4.39 4.37
CA GLY A 25 7.54 -4.54 5.81
C GLY A 25 7.07 -3.33 6.64
N HIS A 26 7.16 -2.12 6.09
CA HIS A 26 6.57 -0.94 6.72
C HIS A 26 5.03 -1.02 6.75
N LEU A 27 4.40 -1.42 5.64
CA LEU A 27 2.94 -1.62 5.59
C LEU A 27 2.48 -2.71 6.56
N GLU A 28 3.19 -3.84 6.63
CA GLU A 28 2.90 -4.91 7.60
C GLU A 28 2.97 -4.39 9.03
N ARG A 29 4.04 -3.69 9.41
CA ARG A 29 4.20 -3.14 10.76
C ARG A 29 3.12 -2.11 11.10
N VAL A 30 2.84 -1.19 10.17
CA VAL A 30 1.84 -0.14 10.40
C VAL A 30 0.44 -0.74 10.47
N LEU A 31 0.07 -1.64 9.57
CA LEU A 31 -1.26 -2.28 9.58
C LEU A 31 -1.46 -3.25 10.76
N SER A 32 -0.39 -3.83 11.30
CA SER A 32 -0.45 -4.59 12.55
C SER A 32 -0.54 -3.70 13.79
N ALA A 33 -0.17 -2.42 13.72
CA ALA A 33 -0.38 -1.49 14.82
C ALA A 33 -1.84 -1.02 14.82
N GLU A 34 -2.58 -1.31 15.89
CA GLU A 34 -3.99 -0.88 16.10
C GLU A 34 -4.21 0.62 15.77
N SER A 35 -3.19 1.45 15.95
CA SER A 35 -3.24 2.90 15.73
C SER A 35 -3.21 3.37 14.27
N ALA A 36 -2.86 2.52 13.29
CA ALA A 36 -2.79 2.94 11.89
C ALA A 36 -4.16 3.22 11.26
N ASN A 37 -5.22 2.59 11.80
CA ASN A 37 -6.59 2.86 11.42
C ASN A 37 -7.11 4.19 12.01
N SER A 38 -6.39 4.79 12.96
CA SER A 38 -6.75 6.05 13.63
C SER A 38 -6.21 7.28 12.88
N LEU A 39 -5.01 7.19 12.30
CA LEU A 39 -4.39 8.32 11.58
C LEU A 39 -4.84 8.42 10.11
N PHE A 40 -5.09 7.28 9.45
CA PHE A 40 -5.54 7.25 8.06
C PHE A 40 -6.63 6.19 7.88
N GLY A 41 -7.68 6.53 7.12
CA GLY A 41 -8.76 5.58 6.84
C GLY A 41 -8.30 4.40 5.97
N GLN A 42 -9.02 3.28 6.07
CA GLN A 42 -8.72 2.04 5.33
C GLN A 42 -8.57 2.22 3.81
N THR A 43 -9.30 3.17 3.21
CA THR A 43 -9.22 3.51 1.78
C THR A 43 -7.83 4.02 1.37
N TYR A 44 -7.14 4.75 2.25
CA TYR A 44 -5.78 5.20 2.01
C TYR A 44 -4.82 4.00 1.96
N TRP A 45 -4.90 3.11 2.95
CA TRP A 45 -4.06 1.91 3.02
C TRP A 45 -4.29 0.98 1.83
N ARG A 46 -5.54 0.77 1.43
CA ARG A 46 -5.88 -0.01 0.22
C ARG A 46 -5.24 0.58 -1.04
N THR A 47 -5.24 1.91 -1.16
CA THR A 47 -4.61 2.60 -2.29
C THR A 47 -3.10 2.40 -2.29
N ARG A 48 -2.46 2.47 -1.12
CA ARG A 48 -1.01 2.24 -0.97
C ARG A 48 -0.61 0.80 -1.30
N VAL A 49 -1.33 -0.20 -0.79
CA VAL A 49 -1.08 -1.61 -1.12
C VAL A 49 -1.25 -1.86 -2.61
N ARG A 50 -2.25 -1.24 -3.26
CA ARG A 50 -2.46 -1.32 -4.72
C ARG A 50 -1.32 -0.69 -5.51
N GLN A 51 -0.79 0.46 -5.07
CA GLN A 51 0.37 1.09 -5.69
C GLN A 51 1.61 0.19 -5.61
N VAL A 52 1.89 -0.40 -4.44
CA VAL A 52 3.01 -1.33 -4.30
C VAL A 52 2.82 -2.57 -5.18
N SER A 53 1.59 -3.10 -5.27
CA SER A 53 1.26 -4.25 -6.13
C SER A 53 1.42 -3.95 -7.63
N ALA A 54 1.28 -2.69 -8.06
CA ALA A 54 1.53 -2.27 -9.43
C ALA A 54 3.03 -2.25 -9.82
N THR A 55 3.94 -2.49 -8.86
CA THR A 55 5.38 -2.56 -9.13
C THR A 55 5.69 -3.76 -10.02
N ARG A 56 6.38 -3.52 -11.15
CA ARG A 56 6.85 -4.59 -12.04
C ARG A 56 8.01 -5.35 -11.39
N GLY A 57 8.07 -6.66 -11.61
CA GLY A 57 9.16 -7.50 -11.09
C GLY A 57 9.01 -7.93 -9.61
N LEU A 58 7.80 -7.81 -9.04
CA LEU A 58 7.50 -8.36 -7.72
C LEU A 58 7.75 -9.87 -7.66
N GLN A 59 8.48 -10.30 -6.63
CA GLN A 59 8.67 -11.71 -6.33
C GLN A 59 7.36 -12.35 -5.85
N ARG A 60 7.23 -13.68 -5.98
CA ARG A 60 6.03 -14.42 -5.53
C ARG A 60 5.76 -14.21 -4.04
N GLU A 61 6.80 -14.20 -3.21
CA GLU A 61 6.68 -13.95 -1.77
C GLU A 61 6.14 -12.54 -1.47
N GLN A 62 6.64 -11.52 -2.17
CA GLN A 62 6.20 -10.14 -2.01
C GLN A 62 4.73 -9.98 -2.39
N ARG A 63 4.31 -10.64 -3.48
CA ARG A 63 2.90 -10.67 -3.91
C ARG A 63 2.01 -11.35 -2.86
N ALA A 64 2.44 -12.49 -2.31
CA ALA A 64 1.70 -13.20 -1.27
C ALA A 64 1.58 -12.39 0.04
N ARG A 65 2.58 -11.56 0.39
CA ARG A 65 2.48 -10.62 1.52
C ARG A 65 1.46 -9.51 1.24
N LEU A 66 1.49 -8.91 0.05
CA LEU A 66 0.53 -7.87 -0.36
C LEU A 66 -0.93 -8.38 -0.39
N GLU A 67 -1.15 -9.61 -0.85
CA GLU A 67 -2.49 -10.22 -0.84
C GLU A 67 -3.01 -10.44 0.58
N ARG A 68 -2.15 -10.87 1.51
CA ARG A 68 -2.50 -10.97 2.93
C ARG A 68 -2.88 -9.62 3.51
N LEU A 69 -2.14 -8.56 3.20
CA LEU A 69 -2.48 -7.18 3.61
C LEU A 69 -3.82 -6.72 3.04
N MET A 70 -4.12 -6.99 1.75
CA MET A 70 -5.43 -6.67 1.16
C MET A 70 -6.57 -7.43 1.85
N LYS A 71 -6.34 -8.69 2.23
CA LYS A 71 -7.32 -9.49 2.96
C LYS A 71 -7.59 -8.91 4.35
N LEU A 72 -6.53 -8.54 5.09
CA LEU A 72 -6.65 -7.86 6.39
C LEU A 72 -7.43 -6.55 6.28
N LEU A 73 -7.17 -5.73 5.25
CA LEU A 73 -7.91 -4.49 4.99
C LEU A 73 -9.36 -4.71 4.53
N SER A 74 -9.69 -5.90 4.03
CA SER A 74 -11.08 -6.25 3.67
C SER A 74 -11.83 -6.79 4.88
N ASP A 75 -11.15 -7.53 5.76
CA ASP A 75 -11.68 -8.08 7.01
C ASP A 75 -11.89 -6.99 8.07
N ALA A 76 -10.89 -6.10 8.26
CA ALA A 76 -11.01 -4.92 9.11
C ALA A 76 -12.09 -3.93 8.63
N GLY A 77 -12.41 -3.97 7.33
CA GLY A 77 -13.51 -3.21 6.74
C GLY A 77 -14.89 -3.74 7.13
N CYS A 78 -14.99 -5.00 7.55
CA CYS A 78 -16.23 -5.63 8.00
C CYS A 78 -16.59 -5.21 9.44
N ALA A 79 -15.58 -4.86 10.25
CA ALA A 79 -15.74 -4.51 11.66
C ALA A 79 -16.09 -3.03 11.93
N GLN A 80 -16.44 -2.23 10.92
CA GLN A 80 -16.97 -0.88 11.13
C GLN A 80 -18.43 -0.82 10.70
N PRO A 81 -19.39 -1.21 11.58
CA PRO A 81 -20.72 -0.66 11.48
C PRO A 81 -20.59 0.85 11.58
N PHE A 82 -20.90 1.52 10.48
CA PHE A 82 -21.08 2.95 10.41
C PHE A 82 -22.29 3.29 11.29
N GLU A 83 -22.08 3.46 12.59
CA GLU A 83 -23.10 4.05 13.46
C GLU A 83 -23.17 5.54 13.16
N ARG A 84 -24.36 5.94 12.75
CA ARG A 84 -24.76 7.22 12.18
C ARG A 84 -25.32 8.13 13.26
#